data_AF-A0A1Y4N9J8-F1
#
_entry.id   AF-A0A1Y4N9J8-F1
#
_cell.length_a   1.000
_cell.length_b   1.000
_cell.length_c   1.000
_cell.angle_alpha   90.00
_cell.angle_beta   90.00
_cell.angle_gamma   90.00
#
_symmetry.space_group_name_H-M   'P 1'
#
loop_
_entity.id
_entity.type
_entity.pdbx_description
1 polymer ?
#
loop_
_entity_poly.entity_id
_entity_poly.type
_entity_poly.pdbx_seq_one_letter_code
_entity_poly.pdbx_strand_id
1 'polypeptide(L)'
;MKKLIIIISLILFTACSNTNHSNAIHQDLFDQIDINSYQNIMIVAHPDDETIWGGMHLIKDKYLVICLTNGDNKTRAKEFNDVIKQTKGTGIILDYPDKTNGKRDDWKNSQKNIKNDLNYLLQKQTFSKIVTHNPSGEYGHQHHKMTSSIVTNIAKELNKTNCLYYFGKYYKKTSPMLSMKPTFNEELLKQKNQLLSIYSSQDKVCQHLQHMNAYENWISYQEWY
;
A
#
# COMPACT_ATOMS: atom_id res chain seq x y z
N MET A 1 -39.63 22.92 59.95
CA MET A 1 -38.86 21.95 59.13
C MET A 1 -38.36 22.66 57.89
N LYS A 2 -37.09 23.07 57.85
CA LYS A 2 -36.48 23.74 56.70
C LYS A 2 -35.99 22.67 55.71
N LYS A 3 -36.57 22.62 54.51
CA LYS A 3 -36.10 21.71 53.43
C LYS A 3 -34.79 22.28 52.86
N LEU A 4 -33.71 21.52 53.02
CA LEU A 4 -32.41 21.79 52.44
C LEU A 4 -32.47 21.41 50.95
N ILE A 5 -32.44 22.41 50.06
CA ILE A 5 -32.33 22.18 48.61
C ILE A 5 -30.84 22.05 48.30
N ILE A 6 -30.39 20.82 48.00
CA ILE A 6 -29.04 20.56 47.52
C ILE A 6 -29.06 20.80 46.01
N ILE A 7 -28.48 21.93 45.58
CA ILE A 7 -28.23 22.21 44.17
C ILE A 7 -26.96 21.44 43.80
N ILE A 8 -27.14 20.31 43.10
CA ILE A 8 -26.02 19.59 42.48
C ILE A 8 -25.70 20.33 41.17
N SER A 9 -24.70 21.20 41.22
CA SER A 9 -24.14 21.81 40.03
C SER A 9 -23.42 20.73 39.22
N LEU A 10 -24.05 20.29 38.13
CA LEU A 10 -23.42 19.45 37.11
C LEU A 10 -22.32 20.27 36.43
N ILE A 11 -21.06 20.02 36.82
CA ILE A 11 -19.91 20.52 36.08
C ILE A 11 -19.84 19.71 34.79
N LEU A 12 -20.32 20.29 33.68
CA LEU A 12 -20.00 19.80 32.34
C LEU A 12 -18.50 19.98 32.14
N PHE A 13 -17.75 18.88 32.30
CA PHE A 13 -16.42 18.78 31.71
C PHE A 13 -16.61 18.77 30.19
N THR A 14 -16.52 19.95 29.58
CA THR A 14 -16.20 20.05 28.16
C THR A 14 -14.83 19.41 28.00
N ALA A 15 -14.80 18.18 27.50
CA ALA A 15 -13.59 17.57 27.02
C ALA A 15 -13.01 18.51 25.96
N CYS A 16 -11.89 19.17 26.28
CA CYS A 16 -11.05 19.76 25.26
C CYS A 16 -10.73 18.64 24.28
N SER A 17 -11.28 18.71 23.07
CA SER A 17 -10.85 17.88 21.97
C SER A 17 -9.38 18.17 21.76
N ASN A 18 -8.50 17.31 22.29
CA ASN A 18 -7.14 17.19 21.83
C ASN A 18 -7.24 16.86 20.34
N THR A 19 -7.17 17.88 19.50
CA THR A 19 -6.87 17.69 18.09
C THR A 19 -5.44 17.16 18.09
N ASN A 20 -5.30 15.83 18.15
CA ASN A 20 -4.08 15.16 17.74
C ASN A 20 -3.88 15.56 16.27
N HIS A 21 -3.20 16.68 16.04
CA HIS A 21 -2.74 17.04 14.72
C HIS A 21 -1.86 15.89 14.27
N SER A 22 -2.33 15.15 13.27
CA SER A 22 -1.53 14.10 12.67
C SER A 22 -0.27 14.74 12.12
N ASN A 23 0.88 14.10 12.31
CA ASN A 23 2.12 14.51 11.65
C ASN A 23 2.20 13.99 10.20
N ALA A 24 1.08 13.51 9.64
CA ALA A 24 0.93 13.11 8.26
C ALA A 24 0.84 14.34 7.36
N ILE A 25 1.77 14.47 6.42
CA ILE A 25 1.84 15.62 5.53
C ILE A 25 0.76 15.57 4.44
N HIS A 26 0.26 14.37 4.13
CA HIS A 26 -0.80 14.15 3.14
C HIS A 26 -2.18 13.94 3.77
N GLN A 27 -2.38 14.36 5.03
CA GLN A 27 -3.66 14.19 5.72
C GLN A 27 -4.85 14.71 4.89
N ASP A 28 -4.78 15.93 4.35
CA ASP A 28 -5.90 16.53 3.60
C ASP A 28 -6.28 15.72 2.35
N LEU A 29 -5.31 15.04 1.72
CA LEU A 29 -5.56 14.14 0.59
C LEU A 29 -6.26 12.86 1.05
N PHE A 30 -5.83 12.29 2.17
CA PHE A 30 -6.43 11.09 2.73
C PHE A 30 -7.85 11.33 3.26
N ASP A 31 -8.12 12.53 3.78
CA ASP A 31 -9.40 12.91 4.37
C ASP A 31 -10.50 13.12 3.32
N GLN A 32 -10.13 13.27 2.05
CA GLN A 32 -11.06 13.34 0.92
C GLN A 32 -11.62 11.97 0.51
N ILE A 33 -11.04 10.88 1.02
CA ILE A 33 -11.43 9.52 0.65
C ILE A 33 -12.29 8.93 1.75
N ASP A 34 -13.42 8.33 1.37
CA ASP A 34 -14.17 7.46 2.27
C ASP A 34 -13.42 6.14 2.47
N ILE A 35 -12.44 6.18 3.38
CA ILE A 35 -11.56 5.05 3.72
C ILE A 35 -12.35 3.86 4.27
N ASN A 36 -13.52 4.09 4.86
CA ASN A 36 -14.39 3.04 5.40
C ASN A 36 -15.03 2.19 4.31
N SER A 37 -15.09 2.69 3.07
CA SER A 37 -15.58 1.95 1.91
C SER A 37 -14.61 0.88 1.39
N TYR A 38 -13.44 0.73 2.03
CA TYR A 38 -12.40 -0.24 1.67
C TYR A 38 -12.13 -1.21 2.82
N GLN A 39 -12.13 -2.50 2.48
CA GLN A 39 -11.72 -3.59 3.40
C GLN A 39 -10.25 -3.96 3.23
N ASN A 40 -9.65 -3.62 2.09
CA ASN A 40 -8.27 -3.97 1.77
C ASN A 40 -7.48 -2.72 1.36
N ILE A 41 -6.22 -2.66 1.78
CA ILE A 41 -5.26 -1.65 1.38
C ILE A 41 -4.01 -2.31 0.79
N MET A 42 -3.46 -1.75 -0.28
CA MET A 42 -2.22 -2.17 -0.91
C MET A 42 -1.25 -0.99 -0.94
N ILE A 43 -0.05 -1.17 -0.40
CA ILE A 43 0.96 -0.10 -0.27
C ILE A 43 2.21 -0.52 -1.05
N VAL A 44 2.52 0.23 -2.10
CA VAL A 44 3.62 -0.04 -3.04
C VAL A 44 4.59 1.13 -3.16
N ALA A 45 5.82 0.83 -3.55
CA ALA A 45 6.86 1.84 -3.72
C ALA A 45 6.67 2.65 -5.01
N HIS A 46 6.40 1.96 -6.13
CA HIS A 46 6.42 2.55 -7.47
C HIS A 46 5.13 2.29 -8.27
N PRO A 47 4.83 3.16 -9.26
CA PRO A 47 3.74 2.93 -10.21
C PRO A 47 4.04 1.77 -11.17
N ASP A 48 3.41 0.60 -10.97
CA ASP A 48 3.54 -0.67 -11.72
C ASP A 48 3.55 -1.86 -10.75
N ASP A 49 4.16 -1.68 -9.60
CA ASP A 49 4.30 -2.69 -8.55
C ASP A 49 2.95 -3.30 -8.14
N GLU A 50 1.90 -2.47 -8.03
CA GLU A 50 0.56 -2.92 -7.64
C GLU A 50 -0.01 -3.91 -8.66
N THR A 51 0.34 -3.75 -9.93
CA THR A 51 -0.12 -4.61 -11.02
C THR A 51 0.81 -5.80 -11.22
N ILE A 52 2.12 -5.60 -11.17
CA ILE A 52 3.12 -6.68 -11.33
C ILE A 52 2.91 -7.74 -10.24
N TRP A 53 2.72 -7.33 -9.00
CA TRP A 53 2.65 -8.25 -7.85
C TRP A 53 1.25 -8.51 -7.32
N GLY A 54 0.25 -7.74 -7.77
CA GLY A 54 -1.12 -7.83 -7.25
C GLY A 54 -2.24 -7.56 -8.24
N GLY A 55 -1.95 -7.46 -9.55
CA GLY A 55 -2.93 -7.09 -10.57
C GLY A 55 -4.16 -8.01 -10.62
N MET A 56 -4.00 -9.32 -10.45
CA MET A 56 -5.17 -10.23 -10.44
C MET A 56 -6.02 -10.02 -9.19
N HIS A 57 -5.41 -9.72 -8.04
CA HIS A 57 -6.14 -9.32 -6.84
C HIS A 57 -6.90 -7.99 -7.03
N LEU A 58 -6.32 -6.99 -7.71
CA LEU A 58 -6.97 -5.71 -7.98
C LEU A 58 -8.16 -5.83 -8.95
N ILE A 59 -8.11 -6.78 -9.88
CA ILE A 59 -9.24 -7.11 -10.76
C ILE A 59 -10.39 -7.73 -9.94
N LYS A 60 -10.06 -8.60 -8.99
CA LYS A 60 -11.05 -9.38 -8.24
C LYS A 60 -11.71 -8.60 -7.10
N ASP A 61 -10.92 -7.90 -6.29
CA ASP A 61 -11.38 -7.30 -5.05
C ASP A 61 -11.16 -5.77 -5.06
N LYS A 62 -11.91 -5.06 -4.22
CA LYS A 62 -11.77 -3.62 -4.04
C LYS A 62 -10.62 -3.33 -3.06
N TYR A 63 -9.63 -2.57 -3.52
CA TYR A 63 -8.49 -2.08 -2.73
C TYR A 63 -8.43 -0.56 -2.73
N LEU A 64 -7.99 0.02 -1.61
CA LEU A 64 -7.33 1.31 -1.62
C LEU A 64 -5.84 1.07 -1.92
N VAL A 65 -5.33 1.63 -3.00
CA VAL A 65 -3.92 1.47 -3.40
C VAL A 65 -3.17 2.76 -3.08
N ILE A 66 -2.10 2.67 -2.31
CA ILE A 66 -1.20 3.79 -1.99
C ILE A 66 0.14 3.53 -2.68
N CYS A 67 0.48 4.35 -3.66
CA CYS A 67 1.79 4.35 -4.31
C CYS A 67 2.63 5.49 -3.73
N LEU A 68 3.81 5.19 -3.21
CA LEU A 68 4.59 6.16 -2.44
C LEU A 68 5.31 7.19 -3.30
N THR A 69 5.66 6.90 -4.55
CA THR A 69 6.55 7.76 -5.35
C THR A 69 5.95 8.10 -6.71
N ASN A 70 6.63 9.03 -7.41
CA ASN A 70 6.36 9.38 -8.80
C ASN A 70 5.01 10.07 -9.05
N GLY A 71 4.34 10.63 -8.03
CA GLY A 71 3.17 11.50 -8.21
C GLY A 71 3.46 12.76 -9.03
N ASP A 72 4.69 13.26 -8.96
CA ASP A 72 5.22 14.39 -9.74
C ASP A 72 5.61 13.99 -11.18
N ASN A 73 5.86 12.71 -11.42
CA ASN A 73 6.13 12.15 -12.75
C ASN A 73 4.82 11.97 -13.53
N LYS A 74 4.46 12.98 -14.31
CA LYS A 74 3.20 13.03 -15.09
C LYS A 74 2.89 11.76 -15.89
N THR A 75 3.90 11.15 -16.52
CA THR A 75 3.70 9.94 -17.33
C THR A 75 3.37 8.75 -16.43
N ARG A 76 4.20 8.47 -15.42
CA ARG A 76 3.99 7.32 -14.53
C ARG A 76 2.72 7.47 -13.68
N ALA A 77 2.43 8.69 -13.21
CA ALA A 77 1.20 8.98 -12.49
C ALA A 77 -0.04 8.78 -13.38
N LYS A 78 0.02 9.17 -14.66
CA LYS A 78 -1.07 8.91 -15.60
C LYS A 78 -1.28 7.42 -15.81
N GLU A 79 -0.21 6.66 -16.05
CA GLU A 79 -0.30 5.21 -16.26
C GLU A 79 -0.88 4.49 -15.03
N PHE A 80 -0.44 4.85 -13.82
CA PHE A 80 -1.03 4.36 -12.57
C PHE A 80 -2.52 4.61 -12.49
N ASN A 81 -2.93 5.86 -12.69
CA ASN A 81 -4.35 6.23 -12.63
C ASN A 81 -5.18 5.50 -13.70
N ASP A 82 -4.63 5.30 -14.89
CA ASP A 82 -5.32 4.59 -15.96
C ASP A 82 -5.46 3.09 -15.68
N VAL A 83 -4.49 2.47 -15.01
CA VAL A 83 -4.64 1.10 -14.50
C VAL A 83 -5.70 1.06 -13.40
N ILE A 84 -5.61 1.91 -12.38
CA ILE A 84 -6.54 1.92 -11.25
C ILE A 84 -8.00 2.07 -11.73
N LYS A 85 -8.26 2.90 -12.75
CA LYS A 85 -9.59 3.05 -13.38
C LYS A 85 -10.16 1.75 -13.97
N GLN A 86 -9.30 0.79 -14.34
CA GLN A 86 -9.69 -0.52 -14.86
C GLN A 86 -9.80 -1.59 -13.76
N THR A 87 -9.52 -1.23 -12.50
CA THR A 87 -9.69 -2.10 -11.33
C THR A 87 -10.97 -1.75 -10.57
N LYS A 88 -11.29 -2.52 -9.51
CA LYS A 88 -12.39 -2.19 -8.60
C LYS A 88 -12.01 -1.17 -7.52
N GLY A 89 -10.74 -0.75 -7.49
CA GLY A 89 -10.15 0.03 -6.41
C GLY A 89 -10.12 1.55 -6.64
N THR A 90 -9.47 2.25 -5.71
CA THR A 90 -9.05 3.64 -5.87
C THR A 90 -7.58 3.75 -5.51
N GLY A 91 -6.87 4.62 -6.21
CA GLY A 91 -5.43 4.80 -6.08
C GLY A 91 -5.10 6.21 -5.61
N ILE A 92 -4.16 6.31 -4.69
CA ILE A 92 -3.47 7.53 -4.32
C ILE A 92 -2.02 7.34 -4.70
N ILE A 93 -1.49 8.24 -5.53
CA ILE A 93 -0.08 8.32 -5.83
C ILE A 93 0.51 9.54 -5.14
N LEU A 94 1.54 9.32 -4.34
CA LEU A 94 2.28 10.35 -3.60
C LEU A 94 3.56 10.70 -4.35
N ASP A 95 4.19 11.80 -3.97
CA ASP A 95 5.37 12.37 -4.62
C ASP A 95 6.64 12.25 -3.77
N TYR A 96 6.74 11.22 -2.91
CA TYR A 96 8.02 10.94 -2.24
C TYR A 96 9.10 10.62 -3.28
N PRO A 97 10.37 11.01 -3.02
CA PRO A 97 11.41 10.95 -4.02
C PRO A 97 11.71 9.51 -4.44
N ASP A 98 11.58 9.22 -5.73
CA ASP A 98 12.12 7.99 -6.32
C ASP A 98 13.64 8.13 -6.54
N LYS A 99 14.06 9.30 -7.03
CA LYS A 99 15.46 9.64 -7.26
C LYS A 99 15.76 11.05 -6.75
N THR A 100 16.96 11.20 -6.18
CA THR A 100 17.56 12.49 -5.84
C THR A 100 18.90 12.61 -6.57
N ASN A 101 19.10 13.72 -7.29
CA ASN A 101 20.29 13.96 -8.12
C ASN A 101 20.60 12.80 -9.10
N GLY A 102 19.55 12.24 -9.72
CA GLY A 102 19.64 11.16 -10.70
C GLY A 102 19.92 9.76 -10.13
N LYS A 103 20.13 9.63 -8.82
CA LYS A 103 20.33 8.35 -8.13
C LYS A 103 19.08 7.99 -7.34
N ARG A 104 18.83 6.70 -7.16
CA ARG A 104 17.76 6.20 -6.30
C ARG A 104 17.89 6.81 -4.90
N ASP A 105 16.81 7.37 -4.38
CA ASP A 105 16.79 7.99 -3.06
C ASP A 105 16.94 6.92 -1.97
N ASP A 106 17.49 7.27 -0.81
CA ASP A 106 17.60 6.34 0.33
C ASP A 106 16.50 6.58 1.39
N TRP A 107 15.58 7.50 1.10
CA TRP A 107 14.51 8.00 1.95
C TRP A 107 14.97 8.49 3.32
N LYS A 108 16.25 8.79 3.52
CA LYS A 108 16.75 9.21 4.84
C LYS A 108 16.04 10.47 5.36
N ASN A 109 15.68 11.38 4.46
CA ASN A 109 14.94 12.61 4.80
C ASN A 109 13.41 12.44 4.77
N SER A 110 12.90 11.40 4.10
CA SER A 110 11.47 11.21 3.85
C SER A 110 10.84 10.11 4.71
N GLN A 111 11.65 9.21 5.27
CA GLN A 111 11.20 8.00 5.97
C GLN A 111 10.23 8.32 7.12
N LYS A 112 10.49 9.39 7.88
CA LYS A 112 9.59 9.82 8.97
C LYS A 112 8.22 10.23 8.44
N ASN A 113 8.18 11.00 7.35
CA ASN A 113 6.93 11.46 6.76
C ASN A 113 6.16 10.30 6.13
N ILE A 114 6.84 9.41 5.39
CA ILE A 114 6.27 8.17 4.85
C ILE A 114 5.63 7.36 5.98
N LYS A 115 6.37 7.15 7.09
CA LYS A 115 5.84 6.43 8.26
C LYS A 115 4.60 7.11 8.82
N ASN A 116 4.63 8.43 9.00
CA ASN A 116 3.51 9.17 9.58
C ASN A 116 2.25 9.09 8.70
N ASP A 117 2.38 9.26 7.39
CA ASP A 117 1.26 9.15 6.44
C ASP A 117 0.64 7.75 6.45
N LEU A 118 1.46 6.71 6.34
CA LEU A 118 0.98 5.33 6.34
C LEU A 118 0.37 4.95 7.69
N ASN A 119 0.97 5.40 8.79
CA ASN A 119 0.44 5.17 10.14
C ASN A 119 -0.92 5.88 10.32
N TYR A 120 -1.08 7.09 9.78
CA TYR A 120 -2.35 7.79 9.80
C TYR A 120 -3.45 7.01 9.07
N LEU A 121 -3.20 6.58 7.83
CA LEU A 121 -4.14 5.77 7.05
C LEU A 121 -4.48 4.45 7.76
N LEU A 122 -3.45 3.74 8.24
CA LEU A 122 -3.62 2.45 8.88
C LEU A 122 -4.29 2.56 10.26
N GLN A 123 -4.31 3.72 10.92
CA GLN A 123 -5.09 3.92 12.15
C GLN A 123 -6.57 4.22 11.88
N LYS A 124 -6.89 4.87 10.76
CA LYS A 124 -8.25 5.33 10.45
C LYS A 124 -9.27 4.23 10.17
N GLN A 125 -8.80 3.08 9.70
CA GLN A 125 -9.68 1.96 9.33
C GLN A 125 -9.10 0.63 9.78
N THR A 126 -9.98 -0.30 10.11
CA THR A 126 -9.61 -1.70 10.37
C THR A 126 -9.68 -2.46 9.06
N PHE A 127 -8.57 -2.47 8.32
CA PHE A 127 -8.45 -3.27 7.11
C PHE A 127 -8.42 -4.77 7.44
N SER A 128 -9.18 -5.55 6.68
CA SER A 128 -9.10 -7.01 6.67
C SER A 128 -7.81 -7.51 6.03
N LYS A 129 -7.23 -6.71 5.12
CA LYS A 129 -5.95 -7.01 4.47
C LYS A 129 -5.11 -5.76 4.24
N ILE A 130 -3.88 -5.78 4.73
CA ILE A 130 -2.82 -4.81 4.45
C ILE A 130 -1.79 -5.55 3.60
N VAL A 131 -1.59 -5.12 2.37
CA VAL A 131 -0.68 -5.77 1.42
C VAL A 131 0.48 -4.84 1.10
N THR A 132 1.70 -5.38 1.09
CA THR A 132 2.89 -4.61 0.69
C THR A 132 4.00 -5.51 0.14
N HIS A 133 5.12 -4.91 -0.24
CA HIS A 133 6.32 -5.62 -0.65
C HIS A 133 6.82 -6.60 0.41
N ASN A 134 7.40 -7.72 -0.03
CA ASN A 134 8.03 -8.64 0.90
C ASN A 134 9.36 -8.13 1.46
N PRO A 135 9.80 -8.65 2.61
CA PRO A 135 11.07 -8.26 3.24
C PRO A 135 12.31 -8.45 2.37
N SER A 136 12.27 -9.30 1.33
CA SER A 136 13.37 -9.46 0.37
C SER A 136 13.38 -8.38 -0.73
N GLY A 137 12.33 -7.57 -0.86
CA GLY A 137 12.16 -6.55 -1.89
C GLY A 137 12.00 -7.12 -3.29
N GLU A 138 11.33 -8.28 -3.37
CA GLU A 138 11.12 -9.08 -4.58
C GLU A 138 12.45 -9.45 -5.26
N TYR A 139 12.87 -8.75 -6.30
CA TYR A 139 14.17 -8.98 -6.94
C TYR A 139 15.33 -8.24 -6.23
N GLY A 140 15.14 -7.85 -4.97
CA GLY A 140 16.14 -7.21 -4.12
C GLY A 140 16.08 -5.68 -4.13
N HIS A 141 15.00 -5.08 -4.61
CA HIS A 141 14.89 -3.64 -4.80
C HIS A 141 14.87 -2.88 -3.46
N GLN A 142 15.63 -1.78 -3.36
CA GLN A 142 15.83 -1.06 -2.10
C GLN A 142 14.54 -0.41 -1.58
N HIS A 143 13.79 0.30 -2.44
CA HIS A 143 12.53 0.93 -2.02
C HIS A 143 11.47 -0.09 -1.62
N HIS A 144 11.48 -1.29 -2.21
CA HIS A 144 10.56 -2.35 -1.84
C HIS A 144 10.85 -2.83 -0.42
N LYS A 145 12.14 -3.06 -0.10
CA LYS A 145 12.58 -3.39 1.27
C LYS A 145 12.23 -2.30 2.27
N MET A 146 12.43 -1.03 1.91
CA MET A 146 12.10 0.11 2.79
C MET A 146 10.59 0.21 3.02
N THR A 147 9.78 0.10 1.97
CA THR A 147 8.32 0.07 2.06
C THR A 147 7.83 -1.09 2.93
N SER A 148 8.32 -2.30 2.65
CA SER A 148 8.04 -3.50 3.46
C SER A 148 8.35 -3.29 4.93
N SER A 149 9.54 -2.76 5.24
CA SER A 149 9.98 -2.49 6.61
C SER A 149 9.09 -1.47 7.32
N ILE A 150 8.78 -0.34 6.67
CA ILE A 150 7.93 0.71 7.24
C ILE A 150 6.53 0.15 7.54
N VAL A 151 5.88 -0.48 6.56
CA VAL A 151 4.52 -1.03 6.72
C VAL A 151 4.50 -2.13 7.78
N THR A 152 5.50 -3.02 7.79
CA THR A 152 5.62 -4.08 8.79
C THR A 152 5.75 -3.53 10.21
N ASN A 153 6.58 -2.49 10.40
CA ASN A 153 6.76 -1.87 11.71
C ASN A 153 5.49 -1.18 12.18
N ILE A 154 4.78 -0.46 11.30
CA ILE A 154 3.49 0.14 11.63
C ILE A 154 2.47 -0.95 12.01
N ALA A 155 2.38 -2.03 11.24
CA ALA A 155 1.47 -3.14 11.54
C ALA A 155 1.78 -3.78 12.90
N LYS A 156 3.06 -3.92 13.28
CA LYS A 156 3.45 -4.37 14.62
C LYS A 156 3.02 -3.39 15.70
N GLU A 157 3.34 -2.10 15.53
CA GLU A 157 3.00 -1.03 16.47
C GLU A 157 1.48 -0.93 16.71
N LEU A 158 0.68 -1.20 15.68
CA LEU A 158 -0.78 -1.17 15.74
C LEU A 158 -1.44 -2.53 16.08
N ASN A 159 -0.66 -3.58 16.33
CA ASN A 159 -1.16 -4.96 16.53
C ASN A 159 -2.03 -5.49 15.36
N LYS A 160 -1.64 -5.17 14.12
CA LYS A 160 -2.31 -5.53 12.86
C LYS A 160 -1.53 -6.55 12.02
N THR A 161 -0.60 -7.29 12.62
CA THR A 161 0.21 -8.29 11.88
C THR A 161 -0.62 -9.47 11.38
N ASN A 162 -1.76 -9.76 11.99
CA ASN A 162 -2.69 -10.81 11.54
C ASN A 162 -3.41 -10.47 10.22
N CYS A 163 -3.46 -9.21 9.82
CA CYS A 163 -3.98 -8.79 8.52
C CYS A 163 -2.90 -8.33 7.55
N LEU A 164 -1.61 -8.48 7.89
CA LEU A 164 -0.49 -8.12 7.03
C LEU A 164 -0.09 -9.26 6.10
N TYR A 165 -0.02 -8.95 4.81
CA TYR A 165 0.39 -9.85 3.73
C TYR A 165 1.48 -9.20 2.89
N TYR A 166 2.38 -10.03 2.40
CA TYR A 166 3.47 -9.66 1.52
C TYR A 166 3.24 -10.19 0.12
N PHE A 167 3.72 -9.46 -0.88
CA PHE A 167 3.88 -10.00 -2.23
C PHE A 167 4.73 -11.29 -2.22
N GLY A 168 4.43 -12.19 -3.16
CA GLY A 168 5.09 -13.50 -3.22
C GLY A 168 6.60 -13.41 -3.44
N LYS A 169 7.31 -14.51 -3.16
CA LYS A 169 8.76 -14.60 -3.40
C LYS A 169 9.07 -14.44 -4.89
N TYR A 170 10.15 -13.72 -5.19
CA TYR A 170 10.69 -13.61 -6.54
C TYR A 170 11.57 -14.81 -6.88
N TYR A 171 11.46 -15.30 -8.10
CA TYR A 171 12.34 -16.33 -8.66
C TYR A 171 12.93 -15.81 -9.97
N LYS A 172 14.23 -16.02 -10.15
CA LYS A 172 14.90 -15.64 -11.40
C LYS A 172 14.41 -16.54 -12.53
N LYS A 173 14.33 -16.02 -13.76
CA LYS A 173 13.96 -16.79 -14.96
C LYS A 173 14.82 -18.04 -15.19
N THR A 174 16.08 -18.02 -14.75
CA THR A 174 17.02 -19.15 -14.85
C THR A 174 16.91 -20.15 -13.69
N SER A 175 16.20 -19.80 -12.61
CA SER A 175 15.91 -20.73 -11.53
C SER A 175 14.62 -21.48 -11.83
N PRO A 176 14.62 -22.81 -11.75
CA PRO A 176 13.41 -23.57 -12.00
C PRO A 176 12.30 -23.15 -11.02
N MET A 177 11.16 -22.66 -11.53
CA MET A 177 9.96 -22.33 -10.73
C MET A 177 9.23 -23.58 -10.23
N LEU A 178 9.96 -24.67 -9.97
CA LEU A 178 9.48 -26.06 -9.90
C LEU A 178 8.37 -26.32 -8.88
N SER A 179 8.10 -25.38 -7.97
CA SER A 179 7.08 -25.50 -6.93
C SER A 179 5.95 -24.47 -6.99
N MET A 180 6.03 -23.45 -7.85
CA MET A 180 5.00 -22.42 -7.89
C MET A 180 3.84 -22.84 -8.78
N LYS A 181 2.63 -22.80 -8.23
CA LYS A 181 1.40 -22.90 -9.01
C LYS A 181 0.93 -21.48 -9.37
N PRO A 182 0.40 -21.27 -10.60
CA PRO A 182 -0.32 -20.04 -10.91
C PRO A 182 -1.40 -19.78 -9.87
N THR A 183 -1.50 -18.54 -9.41
CA THR A 183 -2.40 -18.17 -8.31
C THR A 183 -3.86 -18.19 -8.77
N PHE A 184 -4.10 -17.81 -10.03
CA PHE A 184 -5.42 -17.73 -10.64
C PHE A 184 -5.43 -18.35 -12.04
N ASN A 185 -6.62 -18.38 -12.65
CA ASN A 185 -6.83 -18.93 -13.98
C ASN A 185 -6.21 -18.06 -15.10
N GLU A 186 -6.10 -18.64 -16.29
CA GLU A 186 -5.50 -17.98 -17.46
C GLU A 186 -6.28 -16.73 -17.92
N GLU A 187 -7.60 -16.69 -17.69
CA GLU A 187 -8.43 -15.54 -18.05
C GLU A 187 -8.05 -14.30 -17.23
N LEU A 188 -7.90 -14.44 -15.91
CA LEU A 188 -7.44 -13.35 -15.05
C LEU A 188 -6.00 -12.95 -15.36
N LEU A 189 -5.13 -13.90 -15.69
CA LEU A 189 -3.78 -13.60 -16.14
C LEU A 189 -3.79 -12.76 -17.43
N LYS A 190 -4.67 -13.07 -18.38
CA LYS A 190 -4.84 -12.29 -19.61
C LYS A 190 -5.30 -10.85 -19.29
N GLN A 191 -6.27 -10.68 -18.40
CA GLN A 191 -6.71 -9.36 -17.95
C GLN A 191 -5.59 -8.58 -17.25
N LYS A 192 -4.83 -9.23 -16.36
CA LYS A 192 -3.64 -8.62 -15.73
C LYS A 192 -2.62 -8.18 -16.77
N ASN A 193 -2.34 -9.00 -17.79
CA ASN A 193 -1.39 -8.64 -18.84
C ASN A 193 -1.88 -7.42 -19.66
N GLN A 194 -3.18 -7.22 -19.82
CA GLN A 194 -3.74 -6.00 -20.41
C GLN A 194 -3.48 -4.79 -19.52
N LEU A 195 -3.65 -4.91 -18.20
CA LEU A 195 -3.31 -3.83 -17.26
C LEU A 195 -1.81 -3.48 -17.33
N LEU A 196 -0.93 -4.48 -17.35
CA LEU A 196 0.51 -4.26 -17.48
C LEU A 196 0.90 -3.51 -18.77
N SER A 197 0.17 -3.71 -19.87
CA SER A 197 0.45 -3.02 -21.14
C SER A 197 0.19 -1.51 -21.10
N ILE A 198 -0.53 -1.01 -20.09
CA ILE A 198 -0.79 0.42 -19.88
C ILE A 198 0.47 1.13 -19.39
N TYR A 199 1.34 0.43 -18.67
CA TYR A 199 2.64 0.93 -18.22
C TYR A 199 3.68 0.96 -19.35
N SER A 200 3.35 1.65 -20.44
CA SER A 200 4.18 1.77 -21.64
C SER A 200 5.58 2.34 -21.34
N SER A 201 5.68 3.28 -20.40
CA SER A 201 6.95 3.84 -19.95
C SER A 201 7.83 2.83 -19.21
N GLN A 202 7.23 1.77 -18.66
CA GLN A 202 7.87 0.69 -17.91
C GLN A 202 7.83 -0.67 -18.66
N ASP A 203 7.60 -0.66 -19.97
CA ASP A 203 7.51 -1.88 -20.79
C ASP A 203 8.72 -2.82 -20.58
N LYS A 204 9.93 -2.26 -20.50
CA LYS A 204 11.15 -3.03 -20.22
C LYS A 204 11.10 -3.76 -18.86
N VAL A 205 10.57 -3.11 -17.83
CA VAL A 205 10.43 -3.69 -16.49
C VAL A 205 9.38 -4.79 -16.50
N CYS A 206 8.21 -4.50 -17.10
CA CYS A 206 7.12 -5.46 -17.24
C CYS A 206 7.56 -6.71 -18.02
N GLN A 207 8.29 -6.55 -19.12
CA GLN A 207 8.83 -7.67 -19.91
C GLN A 207 9.92 -8.44 -19.16
N HIS A 208 10.77 -7.75 -18.38
CA HIS A 208 11.81 -8.41 -17.58
C HIS A 208 11.21 -9.31 -16.49
N LEU A 209 10.08 -8.89 -15.91
CA LEU A 209 9.42 -9.59 -14.82
C LEU A 209 8.27 -10.50 -15.28
N GLN A 210 7.97 -10.56 -16.58
CA GLN A 210 6.78 -11.26 -17.10
C GLN A 210 6.67 -12.74 -16.70
N HIS A 211 7.81 -13.42 -16.45
CA HIS A 211 7.83 -14.81 -15.99
C HIS A 211 7.19 -14.98 -14.60
N MET A 212 7.05 -13.90 -13.84
CA MET A 212 6.39 -13.86 -12.54
C MET A 212 4.88 -13.53 -12.64
N ASN A 213 4.37 -13.08 -13.80
CA ASN A 213 3.01 -12.51 -13.89
C ASN A 213 1.90 -13.45 -13.39
N ALA A 214 2.05 -14.76 -13.61
CA ALA A 214 1.07 -15.76 -13.19
C ALA A 214 1.07 -16.05 -11.67
N TYR A 215 2.03 -15.50 -10.93
CA TYR A 215 2.35 -15.91 -9.57
C TYR A 215 2.21 -14.75 -8.58
N GLU A 216 1.00 -14.57 -8.07
CA GLU A 216 0.64 -13.66 -6.97
C GLU A 216 0.43 -14.44 -5.67
N ASN A 217 1.33 -15.37 -5.37
CA ASN A 217 1.26 -16.21 -4.17
C ASN A 217 1.68 -15.38 -2.95
N TRP A 218 0.80 -14.47 -2.52
CA TRP A 218 1.01 -13.62 -1.36
C TRP A 218 1.18 -14.45 -0.08
N ILE A 219 2.07 -14.00 0.79
CA ILE A 219 2.49 -14.71 2.00
C ILE A 219 2.07 -13.88 3.20
N SER A 220 1.41 -14.49 4.17
CA SER A 220 1.03 -13.78 5.41
C SER A 220 2.26 -13.43 6.24
N TYR A 221 2.14 -12.43 7.13
CA TYR A 221 3.20 -12.12 8.08
C TYR A 221 3.64 -13.36 8.89
N GLN A 222 2.70 -14.19 9.34
CA GLN A 222 2.95 -15.39 10.16
C GLN A 222 3.61 -16.53 9.37
N GLU A 223 3.42 -16.59 8.06
CA GLU A 223 4.10 -17.60 7.22
C GLU A 223 5.51 -17.13 6.84
N TRP A 224 5.72 -15.81 6.76
CA TRP A 224 7.03 -15.26 6.43
C TRP A 224 8.03 -15.35 7.59
N TYR A 225 7.57 -15.22 8.84
CA TYR A 225 8.36 -15.17 10.07
C TYR A 225 8.05 -16.33 11.00
#